data_AF-A0A6G3PN48-F1
#
_entry.id   AF-A0A6G3PN48-F1
#
_cell.length_a   1.000
_cell.length_b   1.000
_cell.length_c   1.000
_cell.angle_alpha   90.00
_cell.angle_beta   90.00
_cell.angle_gamma   90.00
#
_symmetry.space_group_name_H-M   'P 1'
#
loop_
_entity.id
_entity.type
_entity.pdbx_description
1 polymer ?
#
loop_
_entity_poly.entity_id
_entity_poly.type
_entity_poly.pdbx_seq_one_letter_code
_entity_poly.pdbx_strand_id
1 'polypeptide(L)'
;MRNSRKFCLAAAGVVLSASAVLSTQTMAQAQDAASTPRYQPEMVQALASSLGVSEKAAVERLDRQDAQQATLAGLQKRGIAGDGAFFDASGDLTVNAGDTAEAAAIEKAGLEARVPARGQAELDRIKAELDRAAADKTPSGVVAWAVDLPSDTVTVKVNNERGAAAKAFIAKAARHGAAVKIERGQEKLEAKAAIYPGSKMTFNNTSQWCSVGYGARDSAGRQYLVTAGHCVTNTLRYDGAAFAQGYKTRYALGTRSVDMGILTINSGHSITTSVGTWGNSNPVAVRGGSRASSGAAICKSGATTGWTCGTIGSYNNTVTYVDLNGGPDTVVSGLATSSVCVEGGDSGGAYISGNQAQGMTSGGPTNQKCTGGVNSRGSSYFQPLDDALRYYGLTLNTN
;
A
#
# COMPACT_ATOMS: atom_id res chain seq x y z
N MET A 1 -81.17 -30.05 -44.93
CA MET A 1 -80.63 -31.29 -44.33
C MET A 1 -80.33 -31.02 -42.86
N ARG A 2 -80.63 -31.98 -41.97
CA ARG A 2 -80.60 -31.95 -40.49
C ARG A 2 -81.81 -31.37 -39.72
N ASN A 3 -82.90 -32.14 -39.83
CA ASN A 3 -83.62 -32.78 -38.70
C ASN A 3 -82.67 -33.32 -37.61
N SER A 4 -83.05 -33.62 -36.37
CA SER A 4 -84.23 -33.34 -35.58
C SER A 4 -83.84 -33.69 -34.15
N ARG A 5 -84.50 -32.98 -33.25
CA ARG A 5 -84.63 -33.18 -31.81
C ARG A 5 -84.94 -34.63 -31.36
N LYS A 6 -84.47 -34.95 -30.14
CA LYS A 6 -85.04 -35.86 -29.09
C LYS A 6 -84.72 -37.36 -29.25
N PHE A 7 -84.50 -38.17 -28.20
CA PHE A 7 -84.39 -38.07 -26.74
C PHE A 7 -83.81 -39.41 -26.21
N CYS A 8 -83.22 -39.42 -25.00
CA CYS A 8 -83.08 -40.56 -24.05
C CYS A 8 -82.11 -41.70 -24.46
N LEU A 9 -81.40 -42.43 -23.59
CA LEU A 9 -81.36 -42.61 -22.13
C LEU A 9 -80.08 -43.41 -21.79
N ALA A 10 -79.55 -43.23 -20.56
CA ALA A 10 -78.67 -44.13 -19.78
C ALA A 10 -77.27 -44.50 -20.32
N ALA A 11 -76.26 -44.90 -19.53
CA ALA A 11 -75.78 -44.62 -18.18
C ALA A 11 -74.46 -45.41 -18.07
N ALA A 12 -73.34 -44.77 -17.72
CA ALA A 12 -72.18 -45.38 -17.05
C ALA A 12 -71.03 -44.39 -16.95
N GLY A 13 -70.38 -44.35 -15.78
CA GLY A 13 -68.92 -44.21 -15.74
C GLY A 13 -68.34 -43.10 -14.88
N VAL A 14 -67.86 -43.54 -13.71
CA VAL A 14 -66.59 -43.14 -13.07
C VAL A 14 -66.57 -41.86 -12.22
N VAL A 15 -66.33 -42.11 -10.94
CA VAL A 15 -66.02 -41.16 -9.86
C VAL A 15 -64.60 -40.63 -10.03
N LEU A 16 -64.42 -39.30 -9.98
CA LEU A 16 -63.15 -38.68 -9.58
C LEU A 16 -63.40 -37.39 -8.78
N SER A 17 -62.58 -37.29 -7.74
CA SER A 17 -62.60 -36.43 -6.56
C SER A 17 -62.42 -34.94 -6.87
N ALA A 18 -63.16 -34.09 -6.15
CA ALA A 18 -63.00 -32.64 -6.15
C ALA A 18 -62.02 -32.20 -5.05
N SER A 19 -60.95 -31.51 -5.43
CA SER A 19 -59.99 -30.88 -4.52
C SER A 19 -60.45 -29.47 -4.16
N ALA A 20 -60.53 -29.18 -2.85
CA ALA A 20 -60.82 -27.86 -2.31
C ALA A 20 -59.59 -26.93 -2.44
N VAL A 21 -59.81 -25.70 -2.92
CA VAL A 21 -58.79 -24.66 -3.01
C VAL A 21 -58.86 -23.79 -1.75
N LEU A 22 -57.85 -23.87 -0.89
CA LEU A 22 -57.61 -22.95 0.23
C LEU A 22 -56.62 -21.89 -0.23
N SER A 23 -57.06 -20.64 -0.25
CA SER A 23 -56.28 -19.45 -0.59
C SER A 23 -55.42 -19.01 0.59
N THR A 24 -54.11 -19.24 0.52
CA THR A 24 -53.12 -18.63 1.42
C THR A 24 -52.68 -17.27 0.89
N GLN A 25 -52.95 -16.20 1.62
CA GLN A 25 -52.38 -14.87 1.38
C GLN A 25 -50.90 -14.87 1.79
N THR A 26 -50.01 -14.76 0.82
CA THR A 26 -48.58 -14.51 1.05
C THR A 26 -48.38 -13.02 1.29
N MET A 27 -48.03 -12.63 2.53
CA MET A 27 -47.45 -11.30 2.78
C MET A 27 -46.05 -11.27 2.16
N ALA A 28 -45.90 -10.51 1.07
CA ALA A 28 -44.60 -10.21 0.51
C ALA A 28 -43.84 -9.26 1.46
N GLN A 29 -42.87 -9.78 2.20
CA GLN A 29 -41.83 -8.96 2.79
C GLN A 29 -41.00 -8.38 1.64
N ALA A 30 -41.11 -7.07 1.40
CA ALA A 30 -40.14 -6.35 0.60
C ALA A 30 -38.80 -6.42 1.34
N GLN A 31 -37.95 -7.37 0.96
CA GLN A 31 -36.54 -7.31 1.26
C GLN A 31 -35.99 -6.14 0.46
N ASP A 32 -35.72 -5.02 1.13
CA ASP A 32 -34.85 -3.98 0.59
C ASP A 32 -33.59 -4.66 0.10
N ALA A 33 -33.44 -4.74 -1.22
CA ALA A 33 -32.21 -5.20 -1.83
C ALA A 33 -31.11 -4.23 -1.37
N ALA A 34 -30.26 -4.69 -0.45
CA ALA A 34 -29.12 -3.92 0.02
C ALA A 34 -28.34 -3.46 -1.22
N SER A 35 -28.40 -2.16 -1.49
CA SER A 35 -27.66 -1.56 -2.59
C SER A 35 -26.18 -1.83 -2.36
N THR A 36 -25.49 -2.31 -3.40
CA THR A 36 -24.03 -2.45 -3.33
C THR A 36 -23.44 -1.11 -2.90
N PRO A 37 -22.65 -1.05 -1.81
CA PRO A 37 -22.07 0.20 -1.35
C PRO A 37 -21.29 0.87 -2.49
N ARG A 38 -21.61 2.13 -2.78
CA ARG A 38 -20.95 2.91 -3.84
C ARG A 38 -19.44 3.07 -3.59
N TYR A 39 -19.07 3.12 -2.31
CA TYR A 39 -17.71 3.35 -1.83
C TYR A 39 -17.22 2.15 -0.99
N GLN A 40 -15.92 1.86 -1.04
CA GLN A 40 -15.32 0.80 -0.21
C GLN A 40 -15.43 1.16 1.28
N PRO A 41 -15.93 0.26 2.16
CA PRO A 41 -16.11 0.53 3.59
C PRO A 41 -14.84 1.04 4.29
N GLU A 42 -13.67 0.50 3.94
CA GLU A 42 -12.38 0.87 4.53
C GLU A 42 -12.02 2.33 4.22
N MET A 43 -12.35 2.81 3.01
CA MET A 43 -12.14 4.22 2.64
C MET A 43 -13.07 5.13 3.42
N VAL A 44 -14.35 4.76 3.55
CA VAL A 44 -15.34 5.52 4.30
C VAL A 44 -14.95 5.63 5.77
N GLN A 45 -14.55 4.53 6.39
CA GLN A 45 -14.11 4.52 7.79
C GLN A 45 -12.87 5.39 8.02
N ALA A 46 -11.89 5.31 7.11
CA ALA A 46 -10.68 6.14 7.19
C ALA A 46 -11.01 7.63 7.02
N LEU A 47 -11.88 7.97 6.08
CA LEU A 47 -12.32 9.35 5.85
C LEU A 47 -13.09 9.90 7.05
N ALA A 48 -14.05 9.13 7.57
CA ALA A 48 -14.83 9.49 8.76
C ALA A 48 -13.93 9.74 9.97
N SER A 49 -12.99 8.83 10.23
CA SER A 49 -12.02 8.97 11.32
C SER A 49 -11.12 10.20 11.15
N SER A 50 -10.66 10.46 9.92
CA SER A 50 -9.77 11.59 9.62
C SER A 50 -10.46 12.95 9.77
N LEU A 51 -11.74 13.02 9.39
CA LEU A 51 -12.54 14.24 9.47
C LEU A 51 -13.22 14.41 10.84
N GLY A 52 -13.19 13.40 11.71
CA GLY A 52 -13.90 13.43 12.99
C GLY A 52 -15.43 13.41 12.84
N VAL A 53 -15.95 12.73 11.82
CA VAL A 53 -17.39 12.65 11.50
C VAL A 53 -17.87 11.19 11.47
N SER A 54 -19.18 10.98 11.37
CA SER A 54 -19.73 9.63 11.18
C SER A 54 -19.47 9.10 9.77
N GLU A 55 -19.44 7.77 9.59
CA GLU A 55 -19.33 7.14 8.27
C GLU A 55 -20.47 7.58 7.34
N LYS A 56 -21.69 7.74 7.88
CA LYS A 56 -22.83 8.29 7.14
C LYS A 56 -22.53 9.71 6.62
N ALA A 57 -22.01 10.59 7.47
CA ALA A 57 -21.68 11.96 7.06
C ALA A 57 -20.51 11.99 6.05
N ALA A 58 -19.56 11.06 6.14
CA ALA A 58 -18.48 10.92 5.17
C ALA A 58 -19.02 10.49 3.80
N VAL A 59 -19.95 9.52 3.75
CA VAL A 59 -20.63 9.12 2.50
C VAL A 59 -21.44 10.28 1.92
N GLU A 60 -22.26 10.96 2.75
CA GLU A 60 -23.05 12.12 2.31
C GLU A 60 -22.16 13.23 1.74
N ARG A 61 -20.97 13.45 2.33
CA ARG A 61 -19.99 14.39 1.77
C ARG A 61 -19.51 13.94 0.39
N LEU A 62 -19.10 12.69 0.23
CA LEU A 62 -18.62 12.15 -1.05
C LEU A 62 -19.69 12.23 -2.15
N ASP A 63 -20.93 11.90 -1.84
CA ASP A 63 -22.04 11.98 -2.79
C ASP A 63 -22.33 13.43 -3.21
N ARG A 64 -22.30 14.39 -2.26
CA ARG A 64 -22.45 15.82 -2.59
C ARG A 64 -21.32 16.32 -3.49
N GLN A 65 -20.08 15.97 -3.17
CA GLN A 65 -18.91 16.39 -3.95
C GLN A 65 -18.95 15.84 -5.37
N ASP A 66 -19.34 14.58 -5.53
CA ASP A 66 -19.54 13.93 -6.83
C ASP A 66 -20.63 14.65 -7.65
N ALA A 67 -21.77 14.98 -7.03
CA ALA A 67 -22.84 15.72 -7.69
C ALA A 67 -22.41 17.13 -8.13
N GLN A 68 -21.70 17.87 -7.27
CA GLN A 68 -21.17 19.20 -7.59
C GLN A 68 -20.14 19.14 -8.73
N GLN A 69 -19.25 18.14 -8.73
CA GLN A 69 -18.30 17.92 -9.83
C GLN A 69 -19.00 17.57 -11.14
N ALA A 70 -20.06 16.75 -11.10
CA ALA A 70 -20.85 16.43 -12.29
C ALA A 70 -21.52 17.69 -12.88
N THR A 71 -22.05 18.57 -12.03
CA THR A 71 -22.61 19.87 -12.45
C THR A 71 -21.54 20.75 -13.09
N LEU A 72 -20.36 20.88 -12.49
CA LEU A 72 -19.24 21.67 -13.04
C LEU A 72 -18.82 21.13 -14.41
N ALA A 73 -18.67 19.80 -14.55
CA ALA A 73 -18.34 19.18 -15.82
C ALA A 73 -19.42 19.45 -16.90
N GLY A 74 -20.70 19.52 -16.50
CA GLY A 74 -21.80 19.89 -17.38
C GLY A 74 -21.73 21.34 -17.87
N LEU A 75 -21.35 22.28 -16.98
CA LEU A 75 -21.11 23.69 -17.33
C LEU A 75 -19.95 23.84 -18.31
N GLN A 76 -18.84 23.14 -18.07
CA GLN A 76 -17.64 23.19 -18.92
C GLN A 76 -17.92 22.70 -20.33
N LYS A 77 -18.71 21.62 -20.48
CA LYS A 77 -19.16 21.14 -21.80
C LYS A 77 -20.02 22.15 -22.56
N ARG A 78 -20.65 23.08 -21.85
CA ARG A 78 -21.47 24.16 -22.42
C ARG A 78 -20.69 25.47 -22.64
N GLY A 79 -19.37 25.46 -22.41
CA GLY A 79 -18.50 26.61 -22.63
C GLY A 79 -18.36 27.55 -21.41
N ILE A 80 -18.89 27.18 -20.25
CA ILE A 80 -18.65 27.89 -18.97
C ILE A 80 -17.49 27.17 -18.29
N ALA A 81 -16.27 27.60 -18.57
CA ALA A 81 -15.06 26.89 -18.15
C ALA A 81 -14.72 27.17 -16.68
N GLY A 82 -14.96 28.40 -16.22
CA GLY A 82 -14.36 28.94 -15.01
C GLY A 82 -12.85 29.11 -15.12
N ASP A 83 -12.24 29.64 -14.05
CA ASP A 83 -10.80 29.83 -13.87
C ASP A 83 -10.31 29.08 -12.63
N GLY A 84 -10.67 27.80 -12.58
CA GLY A 84 -10.38 26.86 -11.49
C GLY A 84 -11.53 26.67 -10.52
N ALA A 85 -11.48 25.59 -9.74
CA ALA A 85 -12.45 25.30 -8.69
C ALA A 85 -11.77 24.57 -7.53
N PHE A 86 -12.31 24.74 -6.33
CA PHE A 86 -11.79 24.10 -5.12
C PHE A 86 -12.92 23.71 -4.18
N PHE A 87 -12.69 22.67 -3.40
CA PHE A 87 -13.53 22.38 -2.24
C PHE A 87 -12.95 23.09 -1.02
N ASP A 88 -13.82 23.70 -0.23
CA ASP A 88 -13.44 24.28 1.04
C ASP A 88 -13.39 23.23 2.18
N ALA A 89 -13.22 23.69 3.42
CA ALA A 89 -13.17 22.82 4.58
C ALA A 89 -14.51 22.10 4.85
N SER A 90 -15.67 22.74 4.61
CA SER A 90 -16.99 22.09 4.74
C SER A 90 -17.27 21.09 3.61
N GLY A 91 -16.50 21.18 2.52
CA GLY A 91 -16.51 20.23 1.41
C GLY A 91 -17.41 20.68 0.27
N ASP A 92 -17.71 21.97 0.20
CA ASP A 92 -18.56 22.56 -0.81
C ASP A 92 -17.69 23.12 -1.95
N LEU A 93 -18.15 22.94 -3.19
CA LEU A 93 -17.41 23.33 -4.38
C LEU A 93 -17.63 24.81 -4.69
N THR A 94 -16.56 25.59 -4.63
CA THR A 94 -16.53 26.97 -5.15
C THR A 94 -15.78 27.01 -6.48
N VAL A 95 -16.39 27.62 -7.50
CA VAL A 95 -15.79 27.82 -8.82
C VAL A 95 -15.33 29.27 -8.94
N ASN A 96 -14.07 29.47 -9.31
CA ASN A 96 -13.59 30.77 -9.74
C ASN A 96 -14.16 31.06 -11.13
N ALA A 97 -14.83 32.20 -11.30
CA ALA A 97 -15.36 32.66 -12.57
C ALA A 97 -14.44 33.74 -13.18
N GLY A 98 -14.36 33.81 -14.50
CA GLY A 98 -13.58 34.84 -15.19
C GLY A 98 -14.19 36.24 -15.07
N ASP A 99 -15.51 36.34 -14.91
CA ASP A 99 -16.23 37.59 -14.69
C ASP A 99 -17.56 37.37 -13.94
N THR A 100 -18.26 38.46 -13.65
CA THR A 100 -19.54 38.43 -12.92
C THR A 100 -20.67 37.75 -13.70
N ALA A 101 -20.62 37.74 -15.03
CA ALA A 101 -21.64 37.11 -15.85
C ALA A 101 -21.47 35.58 -15.85
N GLU A 102 -20.23 35.10 -15.94
CA GLU A 102 -19.90 33.69 -15.79
C GLU A 102 -20.22 33.20 -14.36
N ALA A 103 -19.92 33.99 -13.33
CA ALA A 103 -20.27 33.68 -11.95
C ALA A 103 -21.79 33.46 -11.79
N ALA A 104 -22.61 34.37 -12.30
CA ALA A 104 -24.07 34.23 -12.26
C ALA A 104 -24.57 32.99 -13.02
N ALA A 105 -23.89 32.59 -14.11
CA ALA A 105 -24.23 31.40 -14.87
C ALA A 105 -23.91 30.10 -14.10
N ILE A 106 -22.82 30.10 -13.33
CA ILE A 106 -22.41 29.00 -12.44
C ILE A 106 -23.40 28.88 -11.27
N GLU A 107 -23.73 30.00 -10.61
CA GLU A 107 -24.69 30.06 -9.51
C GLU A 107 -26.08 29.57 -9.92
N LYS A 108 -26.52 29.93 -11.13
CA LYS A 108 -27.78 29.43 -11.70
C LYS A 108 -27.82 27.91 -11.86
N ALA A 109 -26.66 27.26 -11.97
CA ALA A 109 -26.57 25.80 -12.00
C ALA A 109 -26.45 25.15 -10.62
N GLY A 110 -26.48 25.95 -9.54
CA GLY A 110 -26.47 25.46 -8.15
C GLY A 110 -25.09 25.22 -7.56
N LEU A 111 -24.03 25.82 -8.15
CA LEU A 111 -22.68 25.81 -7.58
C LEU A 111 -22.36 27.19 -6.98
N GLU A 112 -21.49 27.23 -5.98
CA GLU A 112 -20.95 28.50 -5.52
C GLU A 112 -19.95 29.05 -6.54
N ALA A 113 -19.98 30.37 -6.76
CA ALA A 113 -19.04 31.04 -7.64
C ALA A 113 -18.44 32.28 -6.97
N ARG A 114 -17.24 32.64 -7.40
CA ARG A 114 -16.63 33.94 -7.07
C ARG A 114 -15.77 34.42 -8.22
N VAL A 115 -15.59 35.73 -8.34
CA VAL A 115 -14.58 36.32 -9.25
C VAL A 115 -13.30 36.53 -8.43
N PRO A 116 -12.23 35.75 -8.65
CA PRO A 116 -10.98 35.89 -7.92
C PRO A 116 -10.23 37.15 -8.36
N ALA A 117 -9.21 37.56 -7.60
CA ALA A 117 -8.34 38.65 -8.01
C ALA A 117 -7.38 38.24 -9.13
N ARG A 118 -7.01 36.94 -9.19
CA ARG A 118 -6.04 36.38 -10.15
C ARG A 118 -6.59 35.17 -10.89
N GLY A 119 -7.16 34.22 -10.14
CA GLY A 119 -7.67 32.97 -10.67
C GLY A 119 -6.58 32.00 -11.11
N GLN A 120 -6.97 30.77 -11.49
CA GLN A 120 -6.04 29.68 -11.71
C GLN A 120 -5.03 29.96 -12.83
N ALA A 121 -5.49 30.50 -13.96
CA ALA A 121 -4.65 30.72 -15.13
C ALA A 121 -3.50 31.70 -14.85
N GLU A 122 -3.73 32.74 -14.04
CA GLU A 122 -2.65 33.64 -13.63
C GLU A 122 -1.69 32.98 -12.63
N LEU A 123 -2.23 32.29 -11.62
CA LEU A 123 -1.42 31.61 -10.62
C LEU A 123 -0.55 30.50 -11.23
N ASP A 124 -1.06 29.78 -12.23
CA ASP A 124 -0.31 28.76 -12.98
C ASP A 124 0.84 29.39 -13.77
N ARG A 125 0.68 30.59 -14.35
CA ARG A 125 1.78 31.32 -15.00
C ARG A 125 2.89 31.67 -14.00
N ILE A 126 2.52 32.14 -12.81
CA ILE A 126 3.48 32.45 -11.74
C ILE A 126 4.19 31.18 -11.28
N LYS A 127 3.45 30.08 -11.03
CA LYS A 127 4.04 28.80 -10.65
C LYS A 127 5.01 28.29 -11.72
N ALA A 128 4.68 28.41 -13.00
CA ALA A 128 5.55 27.99 -14.09
C ALA A 128 6.85 28.81 -14.19
N GLU A 129 6.85 30.08 -13.77
CA GLU A 129 8.08 30.89 -13.63
C GLU A 129 8.98 30.39 -12.50
N LEU A 130 8.38 29.97 -11.39
CA LEU A 130 9.10 29.36 -10.26
C LEU A 130 9.62 27.96 -10.63
N ASP A 131 8.83 27.15 -11.34
CA ASP A 131 9.25 25.84 -11.84
C ASP A 131 10.50 25.97 -12.72
N ARG A 132 10.52 26.93 -13.66
CA ARG A 132 11.70 27.21 -14.49
C ARG A 132 12.91 27.65 -13.65
N ALA A 133 12.70 28.49 -12.64
CA ALA A 133 13.78 28.90 -11.75
C ALA A 133 14.41 27.73 -10.98
N ALA A 134 13.57 26.79 -10.53
CA ALA A 134 14.02 25.60 -9.82
C ALA A 134 14.72 24.60 -10.74
N ALA A 135 14.32 24.54 -12.02
CA ALA A 135 14.99 23.72 -13.04
C ALA A 135 16.40 24.23 -13.34
N ASP A 136 16.59 25.56 -13.41
CA ASP A 136 17.91 26.16 -13.62
C ASP A 136 18.84 25.93 -12.40
N LYS A 137 18.28 26.02 -11.18
CA LYS A 137 19.02 25.82 -9.94
C LYS A 137 18.11 25.33 -8.83
N THR A 138 18.38 24.12 -8.35
CA THR A 138 17.61 23.52 -7.25
C THR A 138 17.64 24.41 -5.99
N PRO A 139 16.48 24.86 -5.48
CA PRO A 139 16.41 25.80 -4.37
C PRO A 139 16.50 25.07 -3.02
N SER A 140 17.68 24.52 -2.70
CA SER A 140 17.90 23.80 -1.43
C SER A 140 17.49 24.65 -0.23
N GLY A 141 16.50 24.17 0.54
CA GLY A 141 15.88 24.88 1.66
C GLY A 141 14.42 25.30 1.43
N VAL A 142 13.96 25.32 0.18
CA VAL A 142 12.54 25.40 -0.21
C VAL A 142 12.03 23.98 -0.46
N VAL A 143 10.89 23.62 0.12
CA VAL A 143 10.40 22.23 0.12
C VAL A 143 9.21 21.99 -0.80
N ALA A 144 8.41 23.01 -1.09
CA ALA A 144 7.31 22.91 -2.06
C ALA A 144 6.86 24.31 -2.54
N TRP A 145 6.23 24.38 -3.70
CA TRP A 145 5.45 25.54 -4.12
C TRP A 145 4.28 25.10 -5.01
N ALA A 146 3.12 25.73 -4.84
CA ALA A 146 1.88 25.31 -5.51
C ALA A 146 0.87 26.45 -5.62
N VAL A 147 -0.02 26.35 -6.61
CA VAL A 147 -1.24 27.17 -6.67
C VAL A 147 -2.17 26.77 -5.52
N ASP A 148 -2.64 27.75 -4.78
CA ASP A 148 -3.63 27.63 -3.72
C ASP A 148 -4.86 28.46 -4.11
N LEU A 149 -5.80 27.81 -4.81
CA LEU A 149 -7.01 28.48 -5.29
C LEU A 149 -7.84 29.08 -4.14
N PRO A 150 -8.10 28.40 -3.00
CA PRO A 150 -8.81 28.99 -1.87
C PRO A 150 -8.29 30.39 -1.47
N SER A 151 -6.97 30.55 -1.33
CA SER A 151 -6.35 31.82 -0.96
C SER A 151 -6.03 32.75 -2.15
N ASP A 152 -6.22 32.29 -3.38
CA ASP A 152 -5.91 32.99 -4.62
C ASP A 152 -4.42 33.44 -4.71
N THR A 153 -3.52 32.54 -4.28
CA THR A 153 -2.07 32.76 -4.27
C THR A 153 -1.28 31.53 -4.72
N VAL A 154 0.01 31.72 -5.03
CA VAL A 154 1.01 30.65 -5.08
C VAL A 154 1.68 30.56 -3.71
N THR A 155 1.55 29.43 -3.04
CA THR A 155 2.24 29.16 -1.77
C THR A 155 3.66 28.68 -2.04
N VAL A 156 4.63 29.12 -1.23
CA VAL A 156 6.02 28.65 -1.26
C VAL A 156 6.41 28.25 0.16
N LYS A 157 6.66 26.96 0.35
CA LYS A 157 6.96 26.33 1.64
C LYS A 157 8.46 26.23 1.84
N VAL A 158 8.96 26.74 2.96
CA VAL A 158 10.39 26.90 3.26
C VAL A 158 10.75 26.22 4.58
N ASN A 159 11.77 25.34 4.51
CA ASN A 159 12.40 24.73 5.68
C ASN A 159 13.59 25.54 6.17
N ASN A 160 14.46 26.00 5.26
CA ASN A 160 15.69 26.71 5.61
C ASN A 160 16.03 27.78 4.57
N GLU A 161 16.05 29.04 4.98
CA GLU A 161 16.36 30.19 4.11
C GLU A 161 17.80 30.71 4.26
N ARG A 162 18.69 30.00 4.97
CA ARG A 162 20.08 30.46 5.16
C ARG A 162 20.92 30.34 3.89
N GLY A 163 20.64 29.34 3.05
CA GLY A 163 21.40 29.04 1.83
C GLY A 163 21.12 30.03 0.70
N ALA A 164 22.15 30.33 -0.12
CA ALA A 164 22.04 31.26 -1.24
C ALA A 164 20.98 30.84 -2.28
N ALA A 165 20.79 29.53 -2.50
CA ALA A 165 19.79 29.01 -3.43
C ALA A 165 18.36 29.29 -2.94
N ALA A 166 18.04 29.00 -1.67
CA ALA A 166 16.75 29.33 -1.09
C ALA A 166 16.48 30.84 -1.10
N LYS A 167 17.47 31.67 -0.71
CA LYS A 167 17.34 33.14 -0.75
C LYS A 167 17.02 33.66 -2.15
N ALA A 168 17.73 33.18 -3.18
CA ALA A 168 17.49 33.59 -4.56
C ALA A 168 16.09 33.19 -5.04
N PHE A 169 15.64 31.98 -4.71
CA PHE A 169 14.31 31.51 -5.07
C PHE A 169 13.20 32.29 -4.37
N ILE A 170 13.31 32.51 -3.05
CA ILE A 170 12.37 33.32 -2.27
C ILE A 170 12.32 34.75 -2.80
N ALA A 171 13.47 35.34 -3.13
CA ALA A 171 13.53 36.68 -3.71
C ALA A 171 12.86 36.76 -5.08
N LYS A 172 12.99 35.71 -5.92
CA LYS A 172 12.28 35.62 -7.20
C LYS A 172 10.78 35.51 -6.98
N ALA A 173 10.34 34.64 -6.08
CA ALA A 173 8.93 34.46 -5.74
C ALA A 173 8.31 35.76 -5.18
N ALA A 174 9.04 36.49 -4.33
CA ALA A 174 8.59 37.76 -3.76
C ALA A 174 8.36 38.87 -4.81
N ARG A 175 8.90 38.76 -6.03
CA ARG A 175 8.63 39.73 -7.11
C ARG A 175 7.18 39.73 -7.56
N HIS A 176 6.44 38.65 -7.31
CA HIS A 176 5.01 38.55 -7.62
C HIS A 176 4.13 39.19 -6.53
N GLY A 177 4.73 39.81 -5.51
CA GLY A 177 4.01 40.57 -4.49
C GLY A 177 2.94 39.74 -3.78
N ALA A 178 1.72 40.28 -3.70
CA ALA A 178 0.59 39.64 -3.04
C ALA A 178 0.10 38.35 -3.71
N ALA A 179 0.61 37.99 -4.90
CA ALA A 179 0.29 36.74 -5.57
C ALA A 179 1.04 35.54 -4.98
N VAL A 180 2.07 35.77 -4.16
CA VAL A 180 2.87 34.71 -3.55
C VAL A 180 2.82 34.80 -2.03
N LYS A 181 2.58 33.67 -1.37
CA LYS A 181 2.62 33.53 0.08
C LYS A 181 3.77 32.63 0.50
N ILE A 182 4.72 33.16 1.27
CA ILE A 182 5.86 32.39 1.79
C ILE A 182 5.51 31.80 3.16
N GLU A 183 5.51 30.47 3.27
CA GLU A 183 5.23 29.73 4.49
C GLU A 183 6.53 29.15 5.07
N ARG A 184 6.93 29.63 6.25
CA ARG A 184 8.20 29.25 6.91
C ARG A 184 8.00 28.16 7.96
N GLY A 185 9.11 27.64 8.47
CA GLY A 185 9.10 26.63 9.55
C GLY A 185 8.61 25.27 9.10
N GLN A 186 8.69 24.97 7.80
CA GLN A 186 8.24 23.71 7.24
C GLN A 186 9.28 22.62 7.49
N GLU A 187 8.86 21.38 7.65
CA GLU A 187 9.79 20.24 7.76
C GLU A 187 10.45 19.91 6.41
N LYS A 188 11.59 19.21 6.46
CA LYS A 188 12.21 18.69 5.23
C LYS A 188 11.34 17.59 4.64
N LEU A 189 11.18 17.60 3.33
CA LEU A 189 10.56 16.50 2.60
C LEU A 189 11.64 15.55 2.09
N GLU A 190 11.43 14.26 2.28
CA GLU A 190 12.26 13.18 1.75
C GLU A 190 11.38 12.20 0.98
N ALA A 191 11.86 11.75 -0.17
CA ALA A 191 11.20 10.67 -0.90
C ALA A 191 11.29 9.40 -0.03
N LYS A 192 10.14 8.77 0.23
CA LYS A 192 10.12 7.53 1.01
C LYS A 192 10.55 6.39 0.10
N ALA A 193 11.71 5.80 0.36
CA ALA A 193 12.17 4.62 -0.36
C ALA A 193 11.41 3.39 0.14
N ALA A 194 10.62 2.77 -0.74
CA ALA A 194 9.85 1.57 -0.45
C ALA A 194 10.65 0.33 -0.88
N ILE A 195 11.16 -0.41 0.10
CA ILE A 195 12.08 -1.53 -0.12
C ILE A 195 11.29 -2.84 -0.05
N TYR A 196 11.32 -3.61 -1.13
CA TYR A 196 10.61 -4.89 -1.18
C TYR A 196 11.30 -5.96 -0.32
N PRO A 197 10.55 -6.75 0.48
CA PRO A 197 11.01 -8.06 0.92
C PRO A 197 11.57 -8.86 -0.25
N GLY A 198 12.78 -9.39 -0.05
CA GLY A 198 13.62 -10.07 -1.03
C GLY A 198 14.74 -9.20 -1.64
N SER A 199 14.66 -7.88 -1.54
CA SER A 199 15.66 -6.95 -2.10
C SER A 199 17.07 -7.23 -1.57
N LYS A 200 18.09 -6.93 -2.38
CA LYS A 200 19.49 -6.99 -1.92
C LYS A 200 19.75 -5.94 -0.83
N MET A 201 20.29 -6.37 0.30
CA MET A 201 20.87 -5.48 1.31
C MET A 201 22.33 -5.82 1.57
N THR A 202 23.21 -4.83 1.41
CA THR A 202 24.66 -5.01 1.63
C THR A 202 25.07 -4.60 3.03
N PHE A 203 26.17 -5.18 3.49
CA PHE A 203 26.69 -4.96 4.83
C PHE A 203 27.76 -3.89 4.84
N ASN A 204 27.55 -2.85 5.65
CA ASN A 204 28.48 -1.74 5.82
C ASN A 204 28.95 -1.23 4.44
N ASN A 205 30.25 -1.11 4.21
CA ASN A 205 30.83 -0.81 2.90
C ASN A 205 31.52 -2.03 2.28
N THR A 206 31.00 -3.24 2.52
CA THR A 206 31.55 -4.50 2.01
C THR A 206 30.79 -5.00 0.79
N SER A 207 31.34 -6.02 0.13
CA SER A 207 30.66 -6.78 -0.92
C SER A 207 29.78 -7.90 -0.38
N GLN A 208 29.62 -8.08 0.94
CA GLN A 208 28.72 -9.09 1.50
C GLN A 208 27.27 -8.60 1.47
N TRP A 209 26.32 -9.51 1.25
CA TRP A 209 24.90 -9.18 1.24
C TRP A 209 24.03 -10.28 1.83
N CYS A 210 22.86 -9.84 2.28
CA CYS A 210 21.69 -10.64 2.52
C CYS A 210 20.53 -10.10 1.67
N SER A 211 19.37 -10.69 1.86
CA SER A 211 18.10 -10.27 1.29
C SER A 211 17.20 -9.69 2.37
N VAL A 212 16.45 -8.64 2.03
CA VAL A 212 15.50 -7.96 2.92
C VAL A 212 14.38 -8.94 3.32
N GLY A 213 14.09 -9.02 4.62
CA GLY A 213 12.97 -9.77 5.17
C GLY A 213 11.68 -8.94 5.24
N TYR A 214 10.97 -8.99 6.36
CA TYR A 214 9.65 -8.36 6.52
C TYR A 214 9.69 -7.10 7.38
N GLY A 215 8.88 -6.10 7.03
CA GLY A 215 8.60 -4.96 7.90
C GLY A 215 7.63 -5.33 9.01
N ALA A 216 7.95 -4.96 10.24
CA ALA A 216 7.08 -5.14 11.40
C ALA A 216 7.18 -3.93 12.33
N ARG A 217 6.23 -3.81 13.25
CA ARG A 217 6.19 -2.72 14.23
C ARG A 217 5.96 -3.24 15.63
N ASP A 218 6.52 -2.56 16.62
CA ASP A 218 6.18 -2.82 18.02
C ASP A 218 4.88 -2.10 18.43
N SER A 219 4.47 -2.28 19.69
CA SER A 219 3.26 -1.67 20.26
C SER A 219 3.31 -0.14 20.31
N ALA A 220 4.50 0.46 20.26
CA ALA A 220 4.68 1.91 20.19
C ALA A 220 4.73 2.42 18.73
N GLY A 221 4.51 1.54 17.74
CA GLY A 221 4.52 1.88 16.31
C GLY A 221 5.91 2.02 15.69
N ARG A 222 6.98 1.73 16.43
CA ARG A 222 8.35 1.81 15.90
C ARG A 222 8.59 0.71 14.89
N GLN A 223 9.18 1.07 13.76
CA GLN A 223 9.37 0.19 12.61
C GLN A 223 10.68 -0.61 12.69
N TYR A 224 10.59 -1.89 12.39
CA TYR A 224 11.72 -2.81 12.34
C TYR A 224 11.71 -3.63 11.05
N LEU A 225 12.90 -3.99 10.60
CA LEU A 225 13.11 -5.06 9.65
C LEU A 225 13.35 -6.36 10.43
N VAL A 226 12.52 -7.37 10.21
CA VAL A 226 12.71 -8.74 10.70
C VAL A 226 13.46 -9.55 9.65
N THR A 227 14.57 -10.17 10.03
CA THR A 227 15.45 -10.90 9.10
C THR A 227 16.17 -12.08 9.79
N ALA A 228 17.04 -12.76 9.05
CA ALA A 228 17.92 -13.79 9.62
C ALA A 228 18.90 -13.18 10.62
N GLY A 229 19.13 -13.86 11.73
CA GLY A 229 19.97 -13.38 12.82
C GLY A 229 21.43 -13.18 12.41
N HIS A 230 21.99 -14.03 11.54
CA HIS A 230 23.37 -13.85 11.04
C HIS A 230 23.52 -12.68 10.06
N CYS A 231 22.41 -12.11 9.56
CA CYS A 231 22.45 -10.91 8.73
C CYS A 231 22.43 -9.61 9.56
N VAL A 232 22.27 -9.69 10.89
CA VAL A 232 22.25 -8.50 11.75
C VAL A 232 23.67 -7.97 11.94
N THR A 233 23.96 -6.85 11.31
CA THR A 233 25.25 -6.12 11.40
C THR A 233 25.02 -4.63 11.66
N ASN A 234 26.09 -3.85 11.83
CA ASN A 234 26.02 -2.45 12.24
C ASN A 234 25.23 -1.57 11.25
N THR A 235 25.51 -1.63 9.95
CA THR A 235 24.82 -0.81 8.95
C THR A 235 24.43 -1.63 7.74
N LEU A 236 23.16 -1.52 7.34
CA LEU A 236 22.62 -2.20 6.17
C LEU A 236 22.27 -1.16 5.11
N ARG A 237 22.67 -1.46 3.87
CA ARG A 237 22.50 -0.55 2.74
C ARG A 237 21.64 -1.17 1.65
N TYR A 238 20.78 -0.34 1.05
CA TYR A 238 19.97 -0.66 -0.11
C TYR A 238 20.31 0.37 -1.19
N ASP A 239 20.68 -0.09 -2.37
CA ASP A 239 21.17 0.75 -3.48
C ASP A 239 22.23 1.79 -3.06
N GLY A 240 23.15 1.36 -2.19
CA GLY A 240 24.23 2.19 -1.70
C GLY A 240 23.82 3.21 -0.64
N ALA A 241 22.55 3.31 -0.22
CA ALA A 241 22.10 4.17 0.88
C ALA A 241 21.85 3.36 2.17
N ALA A 242 22.26 3.90 3.33
CA ALA A 242 22.03 3.25 4.62
C ALA A 242 20.54 3.33 5.01
N PHE A 243 19.85 2.19 5.06
CA PHE A 243 18.40 2.15 5.31
C PHE A 243 18.02 1.51 6.64
N ALA A 244 18.90 0.72 7.24
CA ALA A 244 18.65 0.06 8.52
C ALA A 244 19.93 -0.13 9.33
N GLN A 245 19.76 -0.27 10.65
CA GLN A 245 20.84 -0.47 11.62
C GLN A 245 20.54 -1.72 12.47
N GLY A 246 21.55 -2.57 12.67
CA GLY A 246 21.42 -3.76 13.50
C GLY A 246 20.99 -3.42 14.92
N TYR A 247 20.06 -4.20 15.48
CA TYR A 247 19.51 -3.94 16.80
C TYR A 247 19.59 -5.15 17.73
N LYS A 248 18.91 -6.25 17.39
CA LYS A 248 18.93 -7.48 18.22
C LYS A 248 19.02 -8.72 17.35
N THR A 249 19.77 -9.71 17.82
CA THR A 249 19.89 -11.02 17.16
C THR A 249 19.91 -12.13 18.20
N ARG A 250 19.41 -13.32 17.83
CA ARG A 250 19.58 -14.57 18.58
C ARG A 250 20.62 -15.49 17.96
N TYR A 251 21.28 -15.04 16.90
CA TYR A 251 22.31 -15.81 16.22
C TYR A 251 23.65 -15.63 16.93
N ALA A 252 24.29 -16.74 17.26
CA ALA A 252 25.65 -16.77 17.80
C ALA A 252 26.42 -17.94 17.19
N LEU A 253 27.71 -17.73 16.91
CA LEU A 253 28.60 -18.77 16.38
C LEU A 253 29.10 -19.70 17.49
N GLY A 254 29.41 -20.96 17.15
CA GLY A 254 30.07 -21.92 18.05
C GLY A 254 29.23 -22.42 19.22
N THR A 255 27.93 -22.15 19.22
CA THR A 255 27.00 -22.53 20.30
C THR A 255 25.63 -22.88 19.75
N ARG A 256 24.71 -23.27 20.65
CA ARG A 256 23.28 -23.39 20.32
C ARG A 256 22.70 -22.01 20.03
N SER A 257 22.06 -21.90 18.89
CA SER A 257 21.69 -20.65 18.26
C SER A 257 20.26 -20.70 17.69
N VAL A 258 19.72 -19.53 17.35
CA VAL A 258 18.47 -19.38 16.60
C VAL A 258 18.65 -18.25 15.59
N ASP A 259 18.31 -18.51 14.33
CA ASP A 259 18.62 -17.59 13.24
C ASP A 259 17.53 -16.54 13.01
N MET A 260 17.27 -15.72 14.02
CA MET A 260 16.32 -14.60 13.96
C MET A 260 16.92 -13.30 14.49
N GLY A 261 16.61 -12.20 13.82
CA GLY A 261 17.08 -10.87 14.21
C GLY A 261 16.17 -9.75 13.75
N ILE A 262 16.35 -8.58 14.37
CA ILE A 262 15.65 -7.35 14.03
C ILE A 262 16.62 -6.19 13.90
N LEU A 263 16.28 -5.27 13.01
CA LEU A 263 17.00 -4.04 12.73
C LEU A 263 16.04 -2.85 12.85
N THR A 264 16.54 -1.72 13.33
CA THR A 264 15.80 -0.46 13.26
C THR A 264 15.88 0.10 11.85
N ILE A 265 14.76 0.60 11.33
CA ILE A 265 14.70 1.24 10.01
C ILE A 265 15.00 2.73 10.15
N ASN A 266 15.91 3.24 9.32
CA ASN A 266 16.28 4.65 9.30
C ASN A 266 15.12 5.52 8.80
N SER A 267 15.07 6.78 9.25
CA SER A 267 14.10 7.74 8.71
C SER A 267 14.18 7.80 7.18
N GLY A 268 13.02 7.94 6.54
CA GLY A 268 12.92 8.02 5.07
C GLY A 268 12.82 6.67 4.36
N HIS A 269 13.00 5.57 5.08
CA HIS A 269 12.91 4.23 4.53
C HIS A 269 11.72 3.47 5.09
N SER A 270 11.16 2.58 4.28
CA SER A 270 10.13 1.63 4.71
C SER A 270 10.32 0.30 3.99
N ILE A 271 9.90 -0.78 4.65
CA ILE A 271 9.74 -2.08 3.99
C ILE A 271 8.30 -2.15 3.49
N THR A 272 8.11 -2.53 2.22
CA THR A 272 6.77 -2.63 1.63
C THR A 272 5.96 -3.76 2.26
N THR A 273 4.65 -3.68 2.10
CA THR A 273 3.69 -4.74 2.46
C THR A 273 3.40 -5.68 1.29
N SER A 274 4.30 -5.77 0.32
CA SER A 274 4.23 -6.68 -0.82
C SER A 274 5.61 -7.25 -1.08
N VAL A 275 5.73 -8.56 -1.32
CA VAL A 275 7.00 -9.23 -1.59
C VAL A 275 7.40 -9.04 -3.06
N GLY A 276 8.66 -8.69 -3.31
CA GLY A 276 9.19 -8.52 -4.66
C GLY A 276 9.35 -9.86 -5.39
N THR A 277 9.10 -9.89 -6.69
CA THR A 277 9.07 -11.12 -7.52
C THR A 277 10.07 -11.07 -8.69
N TRP A 278 10.82 -9.97 -8.80
CA TRP A 278 11.88 -9.78 -9.81
C TRP A 278 11.39 -9.99 -11.25
N GLY A 279 10.16 -9.55 -11.55
CA GLY A 279 9.56 -9.66 -12.88
C GLY A 279 8.93 -11.01 -13.21
N ASN A 280 8.96 -12.01 -12.30
CA ASN A 280 8.27 -13.29 -12.51
C ASN A 280 6.73 -13.16 -12.44
N SER A 281 6.24 -12.16 -11.71
CA SER A 281 4.82 -11.80 -11.58
C SER A 281 4.70 -10.39 -10.98
N ASN A 282 3.48 -9.90 -10.75
CA ASN A 282 3.29 -8.71 -9.90
C ASN A 282 3.76 -8.98 -8.46
N PRO A 283 4.28 -7.98 -7.72
CA PRO A 283 4.60 -8.13 -6.31
C PRO A 283 3.44 -8.72 -5.51
N VAL A 284 3.73 -9.66 -4.61
CA VAL A 284 2.70 -10.41 -3.87
C VAL A 284 2.36 -9.69 -2.57
N ALA A 285 1.13 -9.18 -2.45
CA ALA A 285 0.67 -8.51 -1.24
C ALA A 285 0.72 -9.43 0.00
N VAL A 286 1.21 -8.88 1.11
CA VAL A 286 1.26 -9.54 2.42
C VAL A 286 -0.01 -9.21 3.18
N ARG A 287 -0.93 -10.16 3.32
CA ARG A 287 -2.21 -9.99 4.03
C ARG A 287 -2.21 -10.52 5.46
N GLY A 288 -1.14 -11.21 5.86
CA GLY A 288 -1.02 -11.78 7.19
C GLY A 288 0.26 -12.59 7.37
N GLY A 289 0.43 -13.16 8.56
CA GLY A 289 1.58 -13.98 8.95
C GLY A 289 1.17 -15.37 9.46
N SER A 290 0.02 -15.89 9.01
CA SER A 290 -0.48 -17.18 9.46
C SER A 290 0.43 -18.29 8.94
N ARG A 291 0.96 -19.11 9.86
CA ARG A 291 1.84 -20.23 9.54
C ARG A 291 1.10 -21.26 8.70
N ALA A 292 1.63 -21.57 7.54
CA ALA A 292 1.10 -22.62 6.66
C ALA A 292 1.50 -24.02 7.17
N SER A 293 0.72 -25.03 6.82
CA SER A 293 1.01 -26.42 7.20
C SER A 293 2.14 -27.03 6.36
N SER A 294 2.82 -28.04 6.92
CA SER A 294 3.71 -28.91 6.15
C SER A 294 3.05 -29.42 4.86
N GLY A 295 3.78 -29.40 3.75
CA GLY A 295 3.27 -29.73 2.41
C GLY A 295 2.67 -28.56 1.65
N ALA A 296 2.39 -27.42 2.29
CA ALA A 296 1.87 -26.24 1.59
C ALA A 296 2.85 -25.71 0.53
N ALA A 297 2.31 -25.18 -0.56
CA ALA A 297 3.08 -24.45 -1.55
C ALA A 297 3.65 -23.17 -0.95
N ILE A 298 4.90 -22.86 -1.26
CA ILE A 298 5.62 -21.71 -0.72
C ILE A 298 6.60 -21.16 -1.76
N CYS A 299 6.76 -19.85 -1.77
CA CYS A 299 7.74 -19.16 -2.60
C CYS A 299 8.67 -18.33 -1.72
N LYS A 300 9.89 -18.07 -2.21
CA LYS A 300 10.88 -17.21 -1.60
C LYS A 300 11.30 -16.14 -2.60
N SER A 301 11.35 -14.90 -2.13
CA SER A 301 12.09 -13.83 -2.77
C SER A 301 13.46 -13.62 -2.13
N GLY A 302 14.52 -13.56 -2.94
CA GLY A 302 15.88 -13.25 -2.49
C GLY A 302 16.73 -12.59 -3.56
N ALA A 303 17.83 -11.97 -3.14
CA ALA A 303 18.72 -11.16 -3.94
C ALA A 303 19.63 -11.97 -4.87
N THR A 304 19.83 -13.26 -4.61
CA THR A 304 20.72 -14.11 -5.41
C THR A 304 19.90 -14.95 -6.38
N THR A 305 18.92 -15.71 -5.90
CA THR A 305 18.14 -16.64 -6.74
C THR A 305 16.81 -16.08 -7.21
N GLY A 306 16.47 -14.84 -6.80
CA GLY A 306 15.24 -14.19 -7.21
C GLY A 306 14.01 -14.84 -6.57
N TRP A 307 13.03 -15.18 -7.42
CA TRP A 307 11.75 -15.76 -7.02
C TRP A 307 11.75 -17.26 -7.29
N THR A 308 11.85 -18.07 -6.24
CA THR A 308 11.87 -19.54 -6.32
C THR A 308 10.76 -20.15 -5.47
N CYS A 309 10.13 -21.22 -5.94
CA CYS A 309 8.98 -21.84 -5.28
C CYS A 309 9.18 -23.34 -5.06
N GLY A 310 8.40 -23.90 -4.14
CA GLY A 310 8.47 -25.29 -3.71
C GLY A 310 7.39 -25.60 -2.67
N THR A 311 7.69 -26.51 -1.75
CA THR A 311 6.78 -26.89 -0.66
C THR A 311 7.47 -26.85 0.69
N ILE A 312 6.68 -26.59 1.73
CA ILE A 312 7.13 -26.68 3.12
C ILE A 312 7.35 -28.16 3.48
N GLY A 313 8.47 -28.45 4.11
CA GLY A 313 8.75 -29.75 4.73
C GLY A 313 8.25 -29.80 6.17
N SER A 314 9.14 -30.11 7.11
CA SER A 314 8.91 -30.15 8.55
C SER A 314 9.19 -28.79 9.23
N TYR A 315 8.63 -28.59 10.41
CA TYR A 315 9.00 -27.52 11.34
C TYR A 315 9.86 -28.05 12.50
N ASN A 316 10.44 -27.14 13.29
CA ASN A 316 11.26 -27.45 14.47
C ASN A 316 12.50 -28.32 14.18
N ASN A 317 13.14 -28.07 13.04
CA ASN A 317 14.40 -28.71 12.66
C ASN A 317 15.56 -28.06 13.41
N THR A 318 16.60 -28.85 13.67
CA THR A 318 17.89 -28.39 14.16
C THR A 318 18.95 -28.73 13.12
N VAL A 319 19.77 -27.74 12.77
CA VAL A 319 20.76 -27.81 11.70
C VAL A 319 22.12 -27.36 12.23
N THR A 320 23.17 -28.08 11.90
CA THR A 320 24.54 -27.62 12.13
C THR A 320 25.03 -26.93 10.85
N TYR A 321 25.31 -25.63 10.94
CA TYR A 321 25.95 -24.86 9.86
C TYR A 321 27.45 -24.85 10.04
N VAL A 322 28.15 -25.12 8.95
CA VAL A 322 29.61 -25.00 8.88
C VAL A 322 30.00 -23.55 8.61
N ASP A 323 31.04 -23.06 9.27
CA ASP A 323 31.63 -21.77 8.91
C ASP A 323 32.66 -21.94 7.80
N LEU A 324 32.33 -21.42 6.61
CA LEU A 324 33.20 -21.48 5.45
C LEU A 324 34.45 -20.60 5.56
N ASN A 325 34.53 -19.73 6.57
CA ASN A 325 35.68 -18.87 6.83
C ASN A 325 36.63 -19.46 7.90
N GLY A 326 36.42 -20.70 8.32
CA GLY A 326 37.30 -21.41 9.25
C GLY A 326 37.04 -21.15 10.73
N GLY A 327 35.92 -20.51 11.08
CA GLY A 327 35.45 -20.41 12.46
C GLY A 327 34.65 -21.64 12.93
N PRO A 328 34.05 -21.60 14.13
CA PRO A 328 33.38 -22.75 14.71
C PRO A 328 31.99 -22.98 14.10
N ASP A 329 31.67 -24.25 13.86
CA ASP A 329 30.33 -24.70 13.46
C ASP A 329 29.25 -24.25 14.46
N THR A 330 28.04 -24.03 13.96
CA THR A 330 26.94 -23.45 14.74
C THR A 330 25.68 -24.30 14.65
N VAL A 331 25.09 -24.63 15.79
CA VAL A 331 23.87 -25.44 15.86
C VAL A 331 22.65 -24.53 15.97
N VAL A 332 21.88 -24.42 14.90
CA VAL A 332 20.67 -23.58 14.82
C VAL A 332 19.42 -24.44 14.97
N SER A 333 18.54 -24.08 15.92
CA SER A 333 17.29 -24.80 16.19
C SER A 333 16.04 -23.99 15.88
N GLY A 334 14.91 -24.67 15.67
CA GLY A 334 13.60 -24.04 15.44
C GLY A 334 13.29 -23.71 13.98
N LEU A 335 14.05 -24.27 13.03
CA LEU A 335 13.91 -23.98 11.61
C LEU A 335 12.79 -24.80 10.94
N ALA A 336 12.23 -24.28 9.86
CA ALA A 336 11.42 -25.05 8.92
C ALA A 336 12.25 -25.49 7.72
N THR A 337 12.00 -26.68 7.19
CA THR A 337 12.60 -27.16 5.93
C THR A 337 11.72 -26.80 4.74
N SER A 338 12.32 -26.68 3.56
CA SER A 338 11.60 -26.46 2.30
C SER A 338 12.32 -27.10 1.12
N SER A 339 11.58 -27.35 0.04
CA SER A 339 12.14 -27.72 -1.27
C SER A 339 12.49 -26.51 -2.14
N VAL A 340 12.25 -25.30 -1.67
CA VAL A 340 12.65 -24.06 -2.34
C VAL A 340 14.18 -24.00 -2.44
N CYS A 341 14.70 -23.70 -3.62
CA CYS A 341 16.14 -23.52 -3.85
C CYS A 341 16.62 -22.16 -3.31
N VAL A 342 17.77 -22.17 -2.64
CA VAL A 342 18.48 -20.98 -2.15
C VAL A 342 19.97 -21.07 -2.41
N GLU A 343 20.62 -19.93 -2.58
CA GLU A 343 22.08 -19.78 -2.63
C GLU A 343 22.57 -18.70 -1.66
N GLY A 344 23.89 -18.60 -1.49
CA GLY A 344 24.52 -17.56 -0.70
C GLY A 344 24.02 -16.16 -1.09
N GLY A 345 23.59 -15.38 -0.10
CA GLY A 345 22.99 -14.06 -0.31
C GLY A 345 21.45 -14.02 -0.31
N ASP A 346 20.78 -15.17 -0.44
CA ASP A 346 19.32 -15.25 -0.20
C ASP A 346 18.94 -15.22 1.29
N SER A 347 19.91 -15.37 2.18
CA SER A 347 19.72 -15.27 3.64
C SER A 347 18.93 -14.01 4.01
N GLY A 348 17.99 -14.13 4.94
CA GLY A 348 17.07 -13.05 5.31
C GLY A 348 15.88 -12.87 4.35
N GLY A 349 15.93 -13.45 3.14
CA GLY A 349 14.92 -13.31 2.09
C GLY A 349 13.57 -13.88 2.48
N ALA A 350 12.52 -13.29 1.91
CA ALA A 350 11.14 -13.45 2.35
C ALA A 350 10.46 -14.70 1.77
N TYR A 351 10.04 -15.62 2.63
CA TYR A 351 9.18 -16.75 2.29
C TYR A 351 7.71 -16.40 2.47
N ILE A 352 6.88 -16.69 1.45
CA ILE A 352 5.44 -16.40 1.43
C ILE A 352 4.66 -17.58 0.84
N SER A 353 3.51 -17.90 1.43
CA SER A 353 2.57 -18.92 0.96
C SER A 353 1.24 -18.25 0.65
N GLY A 354 0.82 -18.25 -0.62
CA GLY A 354 -0.29 -17.41 -1.07
C GLY A 354 0.01 -15.93 -0.79
N ASN A 355 -0.72 -15.35 0.17
CA ASN A 355 -0.53 -13.97 0.65
C ASN A 355 -0.12 -13.90 2.14
N GLN A 356 0.31 -15.03 2.72
CA GLN A 356 0.70 -15.15 4.13
C GLN A 356 2.23 -15.23 4.24
N ALA A 357 2.84 -14.26 4.93
CA ALA A 357 4.27 -14.26 5.23
C ALA A 357 4.64 -15.43 6.15
N GLN A 358 5.66 -16.20 5.78
CA GLN A 358 6.02 -17.47 6.44
C GLN A 358 7.33 -17.41 7.20
N GLY A 359 8.34 -16.68 6.71
CA GLY A 359 9.66 -16.70 7.33
C GLY A 359 10.76 -16.04 6.51
N MET A 360 11.97 -16.17 7.03
CA MET A 360 13.17 -15.61 6.40
C MET A 360 14.19 -16.72 6.15
N THR A 361 14.83 -16.72 4.98
CA THR A 361 15.86 -17.71 4.63
C THR A 361 16.95 -17.74 5.70
N SER A 362 17.22 -18.91 6.26
CA SER A 362 18.38 -19.13 7.13
C SER A 362 19.56 -19.57 6.26
N GLY A 363 19.46 -20.77 5.67
CA GLY A 363 20.49 -21.31 4.81
C GLY A 363 20.06 -22.56 4.06
N GLY A 364 21.00 -23.20 3.37
CA GLY A 364 20.80 -24.42 2.59
C GLY A 364 22.13 -25.13 2.33
N PRO A 365 22.14 -26.20 1.53
CA PRO A 365 23.38 -26.92 1.20
C PRO A 365 24.42 -26.00 0.55
N THR A 366 25.68 -26.09 0.99
CA THR A 366 26.77 -25.16 0.63
C THR A 366 27.13 -25.14 -0.86
N ASN A 367 26.98 -26.29 -1.54
CA ASN A 367 27.31 -26.45 -2.96
C ASN A 367 26.07 -26.45 -3.88
N GLN A 368 24.90 -26.07 -3.37
CA GLN A 368 23.68 -26.02 -4.16
C GLN A 368 23.76 -24.95 -5.24
N LYS A 369 23.19 -25.25 -6.42
CA LYS A 369 23.02 -24.30 -7.53
C LYS A 369 21.58 -24.29 -7.99
N CYS A 370 21.01 -23.09 -8.09
CA CYS A 370 19.63 -22.87 -8.46
C CYS A 370 19.54 -22.49 -9.94
N THR A 371 19.13 -23.45 -10.78
CA THR A 371 19.00 -23.27 -12.24
C THR A 371 17.55 -23.19 -12.71
N GLY A 372 16.61 -22.79 -11.83
CA GLY A 372 15.19 -22.63 -12.18
C GLY A 372 14.34 -23.89 -12.08
N GLY A 373 14.85 -24.99 -11.49
CA GLY A 373 14.10 -26.23 -11.21
C GLY A 373 13.71 -26.39 -9.73
N VAL A 374 12.72 -27.25 -9.48
CA VAL A 374 12.28 -27.68 -8.14
C VAL A 374 13.32 -28.62 -7.54
N ASN A 375 13.79 -28.32 -6.32
CA ASN A 375 14.66 -29.24 -5.61
C ASN A 375 13.89 -30.28 -4.79
N SER A 376 14.64 -31.22 -4.21
CA SER A 376 14.20 -32.12 -3.15
C SER A 376 13.98 -31.38 -1.81
N ARG A 377 13.30 -32.05 -0.87
CA ARG A 377 13.19 -31.55 0.51
C ARG A 377 14.58 -31.40 1.15
N GLY A 378 14.78 -30.32 1.91
CA GLY A 378 16.06 -30.03 2.57
C GLY A 378 16.98 -29.11 1.78
N SER A 379 16.51 -28.60 0.64
CA SER A 379 17.23 -27.60 -0.17
C SER A 379 17.28 -26.22 0.42
N SER A 380 16.41 -25.93 1.39
CA SER A 380 16.53 -24.74 2.21
C SER A 380 15.91 -24.94 3.59
N TYR A 381 16.39 -24.09 4.50
CA TYR A 381 15.87 -23.91 5.83
C TYR A 381 15.53 -22.44 6.02
N PHE A 382 14.39 -22.16 6.63
CA PHE A 382 13.97 -20.80 6.94
C PHE A 382 13.53 -20.71 8.40
N GLN A 383 13.76 -19.54 8.99
CA GLN A 383 13.27 -19.19 10.31
C GLN A 383 11.79 -18.77 10.19
N PRO A 384 10.84 -19.46 10.86
CA PRO A 384 9.45 -19.05 10.85
C PRO A 384 9.27 -17.61 11.38
N LEU A 385 8.50 -16.81 10.64
CA LEU A 385 8.31 -15.39 10.92
C LEU A 385 7.54 -15.17 12.22
N ASP A 386 6.49 -15.95 12.45
CA ASP A 386 5.65 -15.86 13.64
C ASP A 386 6.44 -16.14 14.94
N ASP A 387 7.47 -16.99 14.89
CA ASP A 387 8.37 -17.20 16.03
C ASP A 387 9.21 -15.95 16.33
N ALA A 388 9.73 -15.30 15.29
CA ALA A 388 10.48 -14.05 15.44
C ALA A 388 9.57 -12.90 15.95
N LEU A 389 8.39 -12.73 15.35
CA LEU A 389 7.41 -11.72 15.76
C LEU A 389 7.01 -11.90 17.23
N ARG A 390 6.70 -13.13 17.64
CA ARG A 390 6.32 -13.45 19.03
C ARG A 390 7.46 -13.18 20.00
N TYR A 391 8.69 -13.62 19.66
CA TYR A 391 9.86 -13.43 20.51
C TYR A 391 10.20 -11.95 20.73
N TYR A 392 10.13 -11.14 19.67
CA TYR A 392 10.46 -9.71 19.73
C TYR A 392 9.27 -8.81 20.07
N GLY A 393 8.05 -9.36 20.24
CA GLY A 393 6.85 -8.59 20.56
C GLY A 393 6.41 -7.66 19.41
N LEU A 394 6.52 -8.13 18.17
CA LEU A 394 6.24 -7.35 16.97
C LEU A 394 4.94 -7.79 16.28
N THR A 395 4.30 -6.83 15.62
CA THR A 395 3.17 -7.01 14.72
C THR A 395 3.63 -6.84 13.27
N LEU A 396 3.33 -7.79 12.40
CA LEU A 396 3.66 -7.72 10.97
C LEU A 396 2.96 -6.52 10.30
N ASN A 397 3.67 -5.82 9.42
CA ASN A 397 3.02 -4.86 8.53
C ASN A 397 2.35 -5.61 7.37
N THR A 398 1.06 -5.36 7.15
CA THR A 398 0.26 -5.98 6.10
C THR A 398 -0.32 -4.92 5.16
N ASN A 399 -0.66 -5.34 3.94
CA ASN A 399 -1.28 -4.52 2.91
C ASN A 399 -2.77 -4.33 3.17
#